data_AF-A0A524PK68-F1
#
_entry.id   AF-A0A524PK68-F1
#
_cell.length_a   1.000
_cell.length_b   1.000
_cell.length_c   1.000
_cell.angle_alpha   90.00
_cell.angle_beta   90.00
_cell.angle_gamma   90.00
#
_symmetry.space_group_name_H-M   'P 1'
#
loop_
_entity.id
_entity.type
_entity.pdbx_description
1 polymer ?
#
loop_
_entity_poly.entity_id
_entity_poly.type
_entity_poly.pdbx_seq_one_letter_code
_entity_poly.pdbx_strand_id
1 'polypeptide(L)'
;MPQWESWWGEVDGGAQSLSPRLWKMSGLYPNNSPVRRVVALADLWPRLERLAESALEQVLRGQERPRGLALWLEQQYRLVGTTYWRHHYDFGRRTRESDLVGGSKAREVVVNALLPFVTACAMASGDVSHVAAVARLLSAYPPAPAHAVTRHMQRQLGLARGGATAAVQQGMLHVYGEYCRRGLCARCPLGSEQTRVVLPGRETFIDASAAIC
;
A
#
# COMPACT_ATOMS: atom_id res chain seq x y z
N MET A 1 -1.99 -16.05 36.44
CA MET A 1 -2.24 -15.17 35.29
C MET A 1 -1.60 -15.79 34.07
N PRO A 2 -2.27 -15.81 32.90
CA PRO A 2 -1.64 -16.11 31.63
C PRO A 2 -0.35 -15.30 31.44
N GLN A 3 0.72 -15.93 30.95
CA GLN A 3 2.05 -15.32 30.77
C GLN A 3 2.05 -14.05 29.89
N TRP A 4 1.02 -13.87 29.05
CA TRP A 4 0.88 -12.69 28.21
C TRP A 4 0.43 -11.45 28.99
N GLU A 5 -0.31 -11.60 30.09
CA GLU A 5 -0.77 -10.47 30.91
C GLU A 5 0.40 -9.83 31.68
N SER A 6 1.33 -10.65 32.17
CA SER A 6 2.57 -10.16 32.81
C SER A 6 3.48 -9.43 31.81
N TRP A 7 3.64 -9.98 30.59
CA TRP A 7 4.42 -9.32 29.54
C TRP A 7 3.79 -8.00 29.09
N TRP A 8 2.46 -7.94 28.99
CA TRP A 8 1.78 -6.68 28.66
C TRP A 8 1.95 -5.63 29.76
N GLY A 9 1.95 -6.04 31.04
CA GLY A 9 2.23 -5.13 32.16
C GLY A 9 3.64 -4.51 32.13
N GLU A 10 4.63 -5.20 31.54
CA GLU A 10 6.00 -4.69 31.36
C GLU A 10 6.12 -3.70 30.18
N VAL A 11 5.27 -3.82 29.15
CA VAL A 11 5.23 -2.93 27.97
C VAL A 11 4.47 -1.62 28.24
N ASP A 12 3.69 -1.57 29.31
CA ASP A 12 2.72 -0.50 29.63
C ASP A 12 3.36 0.86 29.98
N GLY A 13 4.69 0.94 30.19
CA GLY A 13 5.37 2.18 30.61
C GLY A 13 5.30 3.35 29.62
N GLY A 14 4.82 3.14 28.39
CA GLY A 14 4.63 4.21 27.39
C GLY A 14 3.76 3.86 26.18
N ALA A 15 3.22 2.64 26.10
CA ALA A 15 2.38 2.23 24.99
C ALA A 15 0.94 2.75 25.15
N GLN A 16 0.55 3.75 24.36
CA GLN A 16 -0.83 4.21 24.35
C GLN A 16 -1.71 3.24 23.56
N SER A 17 -2.80 2.78 24.18
CA SER A 17 -3.79 1.95 23.48
C SER A 17 -4.44 2.72 22.33
N LEU A 18 -4.54 2.06 21.17
CA LEU A 18 -5.26 2.60 20.01
C LEU A 18 -6.74 2.76 20.35
N SER A 19 -7.31 3.93 20.06
CA SER A 19 -8.74 4.18 20.25
C SER A 19 -9.57 3.09 19.55
N PRO A 20 -10.56 2.48 20.22
CA PRO A 20 -11.44 1.47 19.62
C PRO A 20 -12.12 1.95 18.33
N ARG A 21 -12.34 3.27 18.19
CA ARG A 21 -12.96 3.89 17.00
C ARG A 21 -12.10 3.77 15.74
N LEU A 22 -10.80 3.56 15.88
CA LEU A 22 -9.88 3.34 14.76
C LEU A 22 -10.02 1.92 14.18
N TRP A 23 -10.54 0.98 14.96
CA TRP A 23 -10.76 -0.40 14.52
C TRP A 23 -12.07 -0.51 13.73
N LYS A 24 -11.96 -0.56 12.41
CA LYS A 24 -13.10 -0.88 11.54
C LYS A 24 -13.32 -2.39 11.49
N MET A 25 -14.18 -2.92 12.36
CA MET A 25 -14.45 -4.36 12.48
C MET A 25 -15.55 -4.88 11.53
N SER A 26 -16.31 -3.98 10.89
CA SER A 26 -17.46 -4.31 10.05
C SER A 26 -17.37 -3.69 8.64
N GLY A 27 -18.13 -4.25 7.69
CA GLY A 27 -18.15 -3.77 6.29
C GLY A 27 -16.83 -3.95 5.54
N LEU A 28 -15.99 -4.90 5.99
CA LEU A 28 -14.75 -5.28 5.34
C LEU A 28 -14.89 -6.64 4.65
N TYR A 29 -14.13 -6.84 3.57
CA TYR A 29 -13.89 -8.18 3.05
C TYR A 29 -13.28 -9.06 4.16
N PRO A 30 -13.76 -10.29 4.39
CA PRO A 30 -13.29 -11.14 5.50
C PRO A 30 -11.77 -11.24 5.63
N ASN A 31 -11.04 -11.47 4.53
CA ASN A 31 -9.58 -11.61 4.60
C ASN A 31 -8.84 -10.28 4.90
N ASN A 32 -9.57 -9.16 4.95
CA ASN A 32 -9.07 -7.86 5.39
C ASN A 32 -9.41 -7.55 6.85
N SER A 33 -10.02 -8.49 7.59
CA SER A 33 -10.33 -8.38 9.02
C SER A 33 -9.13 -7.89 9.83
N PRO A 34 -9.32 -6.94 10.76
CA PRO A 34 -8.22 -6.45 11.58
C PRO A 34 -7.59 -7.56 12.45
N VAL A 35 -8.38 -8.50 12.97
CA VAL A 35 -7.87 -9.67 13.73
C VAL A 35 -6.89 -10.47 12.88
N ARG A 36 -7.30 -10.81 11.65
CA ARG A 36 -6.46 -11.57 10.71
C ARG A 36 -5.16 -10.82 10.38
N ARG A 37 -5.19 -9.49 10.27
CA ARG A 37 -3.98 -8.66 10.04
C ARG A 37 -3.03 -8.67 11.23
N VAL A 38 -3.55 -8.62 12.46
CA VAL A 38 -2.74 -8.71 13.67
C VAL A 38 -2.05 -10.07 13.76
N VAL A 39 -2.78 -11.15 13.47
CA VAL A 39 -2.20 -12.50 13.42
C VAL A 39 -1.11 -12.60 12.34
N ALA A 40 -1.39 -12.08 11.14
CA ALA A 40 -0.39 -12.04 10.07
C ALA A 40 0.87 -11.25 10.47
N LEU A 41 0.71 -10.13 11.17
CA LEU A 41 1.82 -9.34 11.68
C LEU A 41 2.60 -10.11 12.74
N ALA A 42 1.94 -10.79 13.68
CA ALA A 42 2.60 -11.60 14.70
C ALA A 42 3.43 -12.74 14.07
N ASP A 43 2.91 -13.40 13.03
CA ASP A 43 3.64 -14.45 12.29
C ASP A 43 4.82 -13.91 11.46
N LEU A 44 4.76 -12.65 11.01
CA LEU A 44 5.86 -11.98 10.30
C LEU A 44 6.90 -11.37 11.24
N TRP A 45 6.49 -10.94 12.44
CA TRP A 45 7.27 -10.11 13.35
C TRP A 45 8.70 -10.61 13.61
N PRO A 46 8.93 -11.91 13.91
CA PRO A 46 10.28 -12.41 14.22
C PRO A 46 11.27 -12.33 13.05
N ARG A 47 10.77 -12.10 11.83
CA ARG A 47 11.58 -12.04 10.62
C ARG A 47 11.63 -10.63 10.01
N LEU A 48 10.83 -9.69 10.53
CA LEU A 48 10.57 -8.41 9.86
C LEU A 48 11.84 -7.59 9.65
N GLU A 49 12.71 -7.52 10.65
CA GLU A 49 14.00 -6.82 10.58
C GLU A 49 14.89 -7.39 9.47
N ARG A 50 15.19 -8.69 9.50
CA ARG A 50 15.99 -9.36 8.46
C ARG A 50 15.37 -9.22 7.06
N LEU A 51 14.04 -9.26 6.95
CA LEU A 51 13.35 -9.07 5.68
C LEU A 51 13.51 -7.64 5.16
N ALA A 52 13.47 -6.65 6.05
CA ALA A 52 13.67 -5.25 5.71
C ALA A 52 15.13 -4.98 5.29
N GLU A 53 16.11 -5.50 6.02
CA GLU A 53 17.54 -5.41 5.69
C GLU A 53 17.85 -6.05 4.34
N SER A 54 17.41 -7.31 4.14
CA SER A 54 17.64 -8.02 2.88
C SER A 54 16.97 -7.32 1.70
N ALA A 55 15.77 -6.78 1.90
CA ALA A 55 15.11 -5.98 0.87
C ALA A 55 15.88 -4.69 0.56
N LEU A 56 16.37 -3.98 1.58
CA LEU A 56 17.18 -2.78 1.41
C LEU A 56 18.42 -3.09 0.56
N GLU A 57 19.22 -4.08 0.94
CA GLU A 57 20.41 -4.48 0.18
C GLU A 57 20.08 -4.80 -1.28
N GLN A 58 19.04 -5.62 -1.51
CA GLN A 58 18.70 -6.08 -2.85
C GLN A 58 18.17 -4.96 -3.75
N VAL A 59 17.41 -4.01 -3.18
CA VAL A 59 16.92 -2.84 -3.91
C VAL A 59 18.08 -1.89 -4.23
N LEU A 60 18.95 -1.60 -3.25
CA LEU A 60 20.05 -0.66 -3.41
C LEU A 60 21.15 -1.16 -4.34
N ARG A 61 21.35 -2.48 -4.46
CA ARG A 61 22.21 -3.09 -5.50
C ARG A 61 21.77 -2.75 -6.93
N GLY A 62 20.57 -2.19 -7.15
CA GLY A 62 20.16 -1.65 -8.43
C GLY A 62 19.94 -2.71 -9.52
N GLN A 63 19.18 -3.76 -9.20
CA GLN A 63 18.92 -4.90 -10.10
C GLN A 63 18.40 -4.49 -11.50
N GLU A 64 18.98 -5.07 -12.54
CA GLU A 64 18.55 -4.86 -13.94
C GLU A 64 17.17 -5.43 -14.27
N ARG A 65 16.64 -6.32 -13.41
CA ARG A 65 15.36 -7.01 -13.61
C ARG A 65 14.33 -6.65 -12.52
N PRO A 66 13.70 -5.45 -12.58
CA PRO A 66 12.75 -4.99 -11.56
C PRO A 66 11.59 -5.96 -11.29
N ARG A 67 11.09 -6.65 -12.32
CA ARG A 67 9.98 -7.62 -12.17
C ARG A 67 10.39 -8.85 -11.36
N GLY A 68 11.62 -9.34 -11.54
CA GLY A 68 12.15 -10.45 -10.76
C GLY A 68 12.31 -10.08 -9.29
N LEU A 69 12.86 -8.88 -9.04
CA LEU A 69 12.98 -8.33 -7.68
C LEU A 69 11.61 -8.13 -7.03
N ALA A 70 10.62 -7.61 -7.76
CA ALA A 70 9.26 -7.45 -7.26
C ALA A 70 8.65 -8.79 -6.80
N LEU A 71 8.74 -9.83 -7.64
CA LEU A 71 8.26 -11.17 -7.29
C LEU A 71 9.00 -11.75 -6.08
N TRP A 72 10.33 -11.58 -6.02
CA TRP A 72 11.13 -12.05 -4.89
C TRP A 72 10.73 -11.36 -3.59
N LEU A 73 10.55 -10.03 -3.61
CA LEU A 73 10.07 -9.25 -2.48
C LEU A 73 8.69 -9.73 -2.02
N GLU A 74 7.73 -9.88 -2.93
CA GLU A 74 6.39 -10.38 -2.59
C GLU A 74 6.43 -11.78 -1.95
N GLN A 75 7.31 -12.67 -2.41
CA GLN A 75 7.44 -14.02 -1.86
C GLN A 75 7.88 -14.01 -0.39
N GLN A 76 8.72 -13.06 0.03
CA GLN A 76 9.21 -12.99 1.41
C GLN A 76 8.10 -12.72 2.43
N TYR A 77 7.02 -12.04 2.01
CA TYR A 77 5.91 -11.66 2.89
C TYR A 77 4.71 -12.61 2.80
N ARG A 78 4.78 -13.68 2.00
CA ARG A 78 3.67 -14.65 1.91
C ARG A 78 3.61 -15.50 3.19
N LEU A 79 2.39 -15.68 3.67
CA LEU A 79 2.08 -16.56 4.80
C LEU A 79 0.89 -17.43 4.44
N VAL A 80 1.08 -18.75 4.44
CA VAL A 80 -0.03 -19.69 4.28
C VAL A 80 -0.96 -19.62 5.49
N GLY A 81 -0.41 -19.50 6.70
CA GLY A 81 -1.15 -19.51 7.96
C GLY A 81 -1.47 -20.92 8.44
N THR A 82 -1.81 -21.05 9.72
CA THR A 82 -2.23 -22.32 10.32
C THR A 82 -3.55 -22.80 9.72
N THR A 83 -3.87 -24.09 9.86
CA THR A 83 -5.16 -24.65 9.42
C THR A 83 -6.34 -23.81 9.92
N TYR A 84 -6.29 -23.35 11.17
CA TYR A 84 -7.34 -22.48 11.71
C TYR A 84 -7.48 -21.18 10.93
N TRP A 85 -6.38 -20.42 10.80
CA TRP A 85 -6.39 -19.11 10.12
C TRP A 85 -6.57 -19.22 8.62
N ARG A 86 -6.37 -20.37 7.99
CA ARG A 86 -6.77 -20.57 6.58
C ARG A 86 -8.27 -20.56 6.38
N HIS A 87 -9.04 -20.99 7.39
CA HIS A 87 -10.50 -21.10 7.33
C HIS A 87 -11.25 -20.04 8.17
N HIS A 88 -10.56 -19.20 8.93
CA HIS A 88 -11.17 -18.20 9.82
C HIS A 88 -10.60 -16.81 9.60
N TYR A 89 -11.47 -15.79 9.63
CA TYR A 89 -11.06 -14.39 9.54
C TYR A 89 -11.12 -13.64 10.89
N ASP A 90 -11.73 -14.28 11.88
CA ASP A 90 -11.88 -13.86 13.27
C ASP A 90 -12.13 -15.12 14.11
N PHE A 91 -12.05 -15.01 15.42
CA PHE A 91 -12.30 -16.12 16.33
C PHE A 91 -13.71 -16.69 16.15
N GLY A 92 -13.79 -17.95 15.74
CA GLY A 92 -15.04 -18.66 15.48
C GLY A 92 -15.75 -18.26 14.19
N ARG A 93 -15.27 -17.25 13.45
CA ARG A 93 -15.90 -16.79 12.20
C ARG A 93 -15.16 -17.30 10.97
N ARG A 94 -15.86 -18.09 10.17
CA ARG A 94 -15.29 -18.77 9.00
C ARG A 94 -15.26 -17.89 7.74
N THR A 95 -14.27 -18.13 6.89
CA THR A 95 -14.15 -17.58 5.55
C THR A 95 -13.85 -18.72 4.56
N ARG A 96 -13.90 -18.43 3.26
CA ARG A 96 -13.37 -19.34 2.25
C ARG A 96 -11.87 -19.55 2.51
N GLU A 97 -11.42 -20.78 2.31
CA GLU A 97 -10.00 -21.12 2.46
C GLU A 97 -9.11 -20.15 1.69
N SER A 98 -8.14 -19.57 2.38
CA SER A 98 -7.17 -18.66 1.80
C SER A 98 -5.94 -18.53 2.68
N ASP A 99 -4.82 -18.22 2.05
CA ASP A 99 -3.57 -17.89 2.74
C ASP A 99 -3.78 -16.72 3.70
N LEU A 100 -3.10 -16.75 4.85
CA LEU A 100 -3.10 -15.65 5.82
C LEU A 100 -2.62 -14.34 5.18
N VAL A 101 -1.53 -14.43 4.40
CA VAL A 101 -1.03 -13.37 3.51
C VAL A 101 -0.75 -13.97 2.12
N GLY A 102 -1.73 -13.85 1.24
CA GLY A 102 -1.56 -14.22 -0.17
C GLY A 102 -0.84 -13.16 -1.01
N GLY A 103 -0.61 -13.43 -2.29
CA GLY A 103 0.19 -12.58 -3.19
C GLY A 103 -0.29 -11.13 -3.28
N SER A 104 -1.60 -10.88 -3.40
CA SER A 104 -2.14 -9.52 -3.43
C SER A 104 -1.86 -8.73 -2.15
N LYS A 105 -1.92 -9.39 -0.99
CA LYS A 105 -1.65 -8.76 0.30
C LYS A 105 -0.14 -8.54 0.50
N ALA A 106 0.69 -9.49 0.09
CA ALA A 106 2.14 -9.32 0.09
C ALA A 106 2.56 -8.12 -0.76
N ARG A 107 1.99 -7.95 -1.95
CA ARG A 107 2.19 -6.76 -2.78
C ARG A 107 1.80 -5.47 -2.06
N GLU A 108 0.64 -5.44 -1.39
CA GLU A 108 0.22 -4.27 -0.61
C GLU A 108 1.21 -3.93 0.50
N VAL A 109 1.75 -4.92 1.20
CA VAL A 109 2.78 -4.71 2.24
C VAL A 109 4.05 -4.14 1.62
N VAL A 110 4.51 -4.72 0.51
CA VAL A 110 5.72 -4.23 -0.16
C VAL A 110 5.54 -2.79 -0.64
N VAL A 111 4.46 -2.51 -1.36
CA VAL A 111 4.23 -1.19 -1.97
C VAL A 111 3.93 -0.11 -0.94
N ASN A 112 3.19 -0.40 0.13
CA ASN A 112 2.72 0.62 1.08
C ASN A 112 3.55 0.73 2.36
N ALA A 113 4.43 -0.24 2.66
CA ALA A 113 5.24 -0.21 3.88
C ALA A 113 6.74 -0.39 3.57
N LEU A 114 7.11 -1.47 2.88
CA LEU A 114 8.53 -1.78 2.65
C LEU A 114 9.21 -0.76 1.73
N LEU A 115 8.63 -0.46 0.56
CA LEU A 115 9.24 0.47 -0.38
C LEU A 115 9.35 1.88 0.21
N PRO A 116 8.34 2.45 0.90
CA PRO A 116 8.50 3.71 1.63
C PRO A 116 9.62 3.68 2.66
N PHE A 117 9.77 2.59 3.43
CA PHE A 117 10.88 2.41 4.36
C PHE A 117 12.23 2.42 3.63
N VAL A 118 12.37 1.63 2.56
CA VAL A 118 13.59 1.59 1.74
C VAL A 118 13.90 2.95 1.11
N THR A 119 12.89 3.69 0.65
CA THR A 119 13.05 5.07 0.17
C THR A 119 13.62 5.98 1.26
N ALA A 120 13.09 5.91 2.49
CA ALA A 120 13.59 6.70 3.61
C ALA A 120 15.05 6.38 3.93
N CYS A 121 15.44 5.10 3.94
CA CYS A 121 16.84 4.68 4.10
C CYS A 121 17.74 5.19 2.96
N ALA A 122 17.28 5.09 1.71
CA ALA A 122 18.01 5.60 0.54
C ALA A 122 18.24 7.12 0.61
N MET A 123 17.23 7.87 1.06
CA MET A 123 17.37 9.32 1.27
C MET A 123 18.34 9.64 2.40
N ALA A 124 18.27 8.90 3.50
CA ALA A 124 19.16 9.08 4.65
C ALA A 124 20.63 8.77 4.34
N SER A 125 20.91 7.92 3.35
CA SER A 125 22.29 7.60 2.95
C SER A 125 22.97 8.73 2.17
N GLY A 126 22.21 9.72 1.67
CA GLY A 126 22.74 10.83 0.87
C GLY A 126 23.24 10.43 -0.54
N ASP A 127 23.06 9.17 -0.94
CA ASP A 127 23.51 8.67 -2.24
C ASP A 127 22.36 8.72 -3.27
N VAL A 128 22.52 9.57 -4.28
CA VAL A 128 21.53 9.76 -5.33
C VAL A 128 21.27 8.47 -6.12
N SER A 129 22.27 7.59 -6.24
CA SER A 129 22.13 6.31 -6.93
C SER A 129 21.15 5.36 -6.23
N HIS A 130 21.09 5.40 -4.89
CA HIS A 130 20.14 4.63 -4.08
C HIS A 130 18.70 5.11 -4.32
N VAL A 131 18.47 6.42 -4.27
CA VAL A 131 17.14 7.00 -4.54
C VAL A 131 16.70 6.65 -5.97
N ALA A 132 17.62 6.74 -6.95
CA ALA A 132 17.35 6.35 -8.32
C ALA A 132 17.02 4.85 -8.46
N ALA A 133 17.68 3.96 -7.71
CA ALA A 133 17.39 2.54 -7.71
C ALA A 133 15.96 2.24 -7.23
N VAL A 134 15.55 2.88 -6.12
CA VAL A 134 14.19 2.74 -5.59
C VAL A 134 13.16 3.30 -6.58
N ALA A 135 13.42 4.47 -7.17
CA ALA A 135 12.54 5.09 -8.15
C ALA A 135 12.35 4.21 -9.41
N ARG A 136 13.44 3.60 -9.91
CA ARG A 136 13.37 2.64 -11.03
C ARG A 136 12.52 1.42 -10.67
N LEU A 137 12.72 0.85 -9.48
CA LEU A 137 11.93 -0.28 -9.03
C LEU A 137 10.44 0.08 -8.93
N LEU A 138 10.10 1.17 -8.24
CA LEU A 138 8.72 1.61 -8.04
C LEU A 138 8.01 1.92 -9.37
N SER A 139 8.73 2.51 -10.32
CA SER A 139 8.23 2.83 -11.67
C SER A 139 7.90 1.59 -12.49
N ALA A 140 8.63 0.49 -12.28
CA ALA A 140 8.38 -0.79 -12.95
C ALA A 140 7.50 -1.76 -12.14
N TYR A 141 7.20 -1.44 -10.88
CA TYR A 141 6.49 -2.32 -9.96
C TYR A 141 5.00 -2.40 -10.34
N PRO A 142 4.38 -3.60 -10.34
CA PRO A 142 2.95 -3.73 -10.57
C PRO A 142 2.12 -3.00 -9.50
N PRO A 143 0.95 -2.42 -9.85
CA PRO A 143 0.12 -1.75 -8.88
C PRO A 143 -0.42 -2.74 -7.83
N ALA A 144 -0.60 -2.24 -6.61
CA ALA A 144 -1.35 -2.95 -5.58
C ALA A 144 -2.85 -3.01 -5.98
N PRO A 145 -3.65 -3.92 -5.38
CA PRO A 145 -5.09 -3.97 -5.63
C PRO A 145 -5.75 -2.60 -5.48
N ALA A 146 -6.58 -2.24 -6.47
CA ALA A 146 -7.24 -0.95 -6.49
C ALA A 146 -8.30 -0.85 -5.38
N HIS A 147 -8.40 0.32 -4.74
CA HIS A 147 -9.42 0.65 -3.76
C HIS A 147 -10.21 1.89 -4.19
N ALA A 148 -11.16 2.34 -3.38
CA ALA A 148 -12.12 3.39 -3.76
C ALA A 148 -11.43 4.67 -4.27
N VAL A 149 -10.44 5.18 -3.52
CA VAL A 149 -9.67 6.36 -3.90
C VAL A 149 -8.88 6.17 -5.20
N THR A 150 -8.12 5.07 -5.37
CA THR A 150 -7.34 4.88 -6.60
C THR A 150 -8.22 4.67 -7.82
N ARG A 151 -9.38 4.01 -7.69
CA ARG A 151 -10.39 3.94 -8.76
C ARG A 151 -11.04 5.28 -9.08
N HIS A 152 -11.22 6.14 -8.08
CA HIS A 152 -11.73 7.50 -8.29
C HIS A 152 -10.70 8.35 -9.04
N MET A 153 -9.46 8.41 -8.54
CA MET A 153 -8.38 9.14 -9.18
C MET A 153 -8.09 8.65 -10.60
N GLN A 154 -8.08 7.34 -10.82
CA GLN A 154 -7.87 6.79 -12.17
C GLN A 154 -8.93 7.28 -13.16
N ARG A 155 -10.19 7.38 -12.74
CA ARG A 155 -11.27 7.94 -13.56
C ARG A 155 -11.11 9.44 -13.77
N GLN A 156 -10.83 10.19 -12.70
CA GLN A 156 -10.62 11.64 -12.79
C GLN A 156 -9.47 12.01 -13.72
N LEU A 157 -8.39 11.22 -13.71
CA LEU A 157 -7.21 11.45 -14.54
C LEU A 157 -7.31 10.81 -15.95
N GLY A 158 -8.43 10.16 -16.28
CA GLY A 158 -8.60 9.52 -17.59
C GLY A 158 -7.62 8.39 -17.90
N LEU A 159 -7.04 7.75 -16.88
CA LEU A 159 -6.01 6.73 -17.05
C LEU A 159 -6.62 5.38 -17.50
N ALA A 160 -6.05 4.80 -18.56
CA ALA A 160 -6.48 3.52 -19.10
C ALA A 160 -6.43 2.40 -18.04
N ARG A 161 -7.38 1.46 -18.14
CA ARG A 161 -7.41 0.27 -17.26
C ARG A 161 -6.17 -0.59 -17.51
N GLY A 162 -5.47 -0.94 -16.43
CA GLY A 162 -4.30 -1.84 -16.49
C GLY A 162 -2.96 -1.15 -16.79
N GLY A 163 -2.92 0.16 -17.03
CA GLY A 163 -1.69 0.89 -17.34
C GLY A 163 -0.96 1.53 -16.14
N ALA A 164 -1.56 1.51 -14.95
CA ALA A 164 -0.96 2.14 -13.77
C ALA A 164 0.11 1.22 -13.14
N THR A 165 1.27 1.79 -12.83
CA THR A 165 2.32 1.14 -12.02
C THR A 165 2.13 1.48 -10.54
N ALA A 166 2.91 0.86 -9.63
CA ALA A 166 2.87 1.24 -8.22
C ALA A 166 3.25 2.72 -8.03
N ALA A 167 4.22 3.24 -8.80
CA ALA A 167 4.57 4.67 -8.78
C ALA A 167 3.37 5.56 -9.13
N VAL A 168 2.64 5.24 -10.21
CA VAL A 168 1.43 5.98 -10.61
C VAL A 168 0.37 5.89 -9.51
N GLN A 169 0.19 4.71 -8.90
CA GLN A 169 -0.75 4.52 -7.81
C GLN A 169 -0.41 5.36 -6.57
N GLN A 170 0.86 5.40 -6.16
CA GLN A 170 1.31 6.24 -5.04
C GLN A 170 1.19 7.73 -5.37
N GLY A 171 1.48 8.13 -6.60
CA GLY A 171 1.25 9.49 -7.09
C GLY A 171 -0.23 9.90 -7.00
N MET A 172 -1.15 9.03 -7.43
CA MET A 172 -2.59 9.26 -7.28
C MET A 172 -3.01 9.46 -5.82
N LEU A 173 -2.48 8.64 -4.91
CA LEU A 173 -2.76 8.74 -3.47
C LEU A 173 -2.24 10.06 -2.89
N HIS A 174 -1.02 10.44 -3.25
CA HIS A 174 -0.41 11.70 -2.83
C HIS A 174 -1.23 12.90 -3.31
N VAL A 175 -1.54 12.96 -4.61
CA VAL A 175 -2.34 14.06 -5.18
C VAL A 175 -3.72 14.14 -4.53
N TYR A 176 -4.38 13.00 -4.33
CA TYR A 176 -5.68 12.96 -3.67
C TYR A 176 -5.62 13.49 -2.24
N GLY A 177 -4.65 13.02 -1.45
CA GLY A 177 -4.49 13.38 -0.05
C GLY A 177 -4.12 14.84 0.17
N GLU A 178 -3.17 15.35 -0.62
CA GLU A 178 -2.63 16.69 -0.45
C GLU A 178 -3.49 17.78 -1.10
N TYR A 179 -4.22 17.46 -2.17
CA TYR A 179 -4.93 18.46 -2.97
C TYR A 179 -6.43 18.16 -3.14
N CYS A 180 -6.79 17.07 -3.84
CA CYS A 180 -8.17 16.85 -4.28
C CYS A 180 -9.16 16.77 -3.12
N ARG A 181 -8.81 16.02 -2.06
CA ARG A 181 -9.66 15.87 -0.87
C ARG A 181 -9.90 17.18 -0.11
N ARG A 182 -9.01 18.16 -0.30
CA ARG A 182 -9.02 19.47 0.37
C ARG A 182 -9.56 20.58 -0.53
N GLY A 183 -9.94 20.27 -1.78
CA GLY A 183 -10.39 21.27 -2.76
C GLY A 183 -9.30 22.24 -3.24
N LEU A 184 -8.02 21.88 -3.11
CA LEU A 184 -6.90 22.76 -3.45
C LEU A 184 -6.51 22.70 -4.93
N CYS A 185 -7.49 22.73 -5.84
CA CYS A 185 -7.29 22.53 -7.28
C CYS A 185 -6.31 23.56 -7.89
N ALA A 186 -6.41 24.83 -7.50
CA ALA A 186 -5.52 25.89 -8.00
C ALA A 186 -4.04 25.72 -7.61
N ARG A 187 -3.75 24.87 -6.61
CA ARG A 187 -2.38 24.56 -6.16
C ARG A 187 -1.97 23.13 -6.52
N CYS A 188 -2.88 22.36 -7.11
CA CYS A 188 -2.60 21.00 -7.52
C CYS A 188 -1.58 21.05 -8.68
N PRO A 189 -0.50 20.25 -8.64
CA PRO A 189 0.46 20.19 -9.75
C PRO A 189 -0.18 19.69 -11.06
N LEU A 190 -1.36 19.07 -10.98
CA LEU A 190 -2.14 18.64 -12.14
C LEU A 190 -3.28 19.62 -12.49
N GLY A 191 -3.44 20.72 -11.75
CA GLY A 191 -4.57 21.66 -11.87
C GLY A 191 -4.35 22.79 -12.87
N SER A 192 -3.10 23.04 -13.30
CA SER A 192 -2.72 24.15 -14.18
C SER A 192 -2.65 23.80 -15.67
N GLU A 193 -2.82 22.53 -16.05
CA GLU A 193 -2.91 22.13 -17.45
C GLU A 193 -4.31 21.57 -17.75
N GLN A 194 -5.06 22.38 -18.48
CA GLN A 194 -6.31 21.98 -19.13
C GLN A 194 -6.00 20.87 -20.13
N THR A 195 -6.13 19.60 -19.73
CA THR A 195 -6.25 18.51 -20.70
C THR A 195 -7.55 18.74 -21.47
N ARG A 196 -7.47 19.44 -22.60
CA ARG A 196 -8.52 19.48 -23.62
C ARG A 196 -8.70 18.04 -24.13
N VAL A 197 -9.60 17.29 -23.51
CA VAL A 197 -10.11 16.06 -24.12
C VAL A 197 -11.11 16.50 -25.19
N VAL A 198 -10.62 16.71 -26.41
CA VAL A 198 -11.49 16.83 -27.58
C VAL A 198 -12.03 15.44 -27.89
N LEU A 199 -13.27 15.17 -27.46
CA LEU A 199 -14.02 14.01 -27.96
C LEU A 199 -14.50 14.34 -29.38
N PRO A 200 -14.28 13.46 -30.37
CA PRO A 200 -14.78 13.71 -31.72
C PRO A 200 -16.30 13.74 -31.70
N GLY A 201 -16.88 14.91 -32.03
CA GLY A 201 -18.30 15.03 -32.40
C GLY A 201 -19.24 15.78 -31.45
N ARG A 202 -18.79 16.40 -30.34
CA ARG A 202 -19.64 17.31 -29.54
C ARG A 202 -18.84 18.46 -28.93
N GLU A 203 -18.94 19.64 -29.52
CA GLU A 203 -18.52 20.89 -28.88
C GLU A 203 -19.53 21.24 -27.78
N THR A 204 -19.21 20.85 -26.55
CA THR A 204 -19.88 21.40 -25.36
C THR A 204 -18.80 21.93 -24.44
N PHE A 205 -18.79 23.25 -24.27
CA PHE A 205 -18.00 23.95 -23.28
C PHE A 205 -18.65 23.70 -21.91
N ILE A 206 -18.04 22.84 -21.11
CA ILE A 206 -18.33 22.74 -19.69
C ILE A 206 -17.14 23.38 -18.99
N ASP A 207 -17.41 24.37 -18.15
CA ASP A 207 -16.43 24.93 -17.23
C ASP A 207 -15.88 23.79 -16.35
N ALA A 208 -14.66 23.35 -16.65
CA ALA A 208 -14.03 22.20 -16.04
C ALA A 208 -13.70 22.43 -14.55
N SER A 209 -13.80 23.66 -14.06
CA SER A 209 -13.70 23.96 -12.63
C SER A 209 -14.82 23.34 -11.81
N ALA A 210 -15.98 23.03 -12.41
CA ALA A 210 -17.12 22.42 -11.71
C ALA A 210 -17.16 20.88 -11.80
N ALA A 211 -16.42 20.26 -12.72
CA ALA A 211 -16.49 18.82 -12.98
C ALA A 211 -15.39 17.99 -12.25
N ILE A 212 -14.40 18.67 -11.67
CA ILE A 212 -13.27 18.05 -10.95
C ILE A 212 -13.58 17.90 -9.45
N CYS A 213 -14.62 18.56 -8.94
CA CYS A 213 -15.10 18.43 -7.56
C CYS A 213 -16.21 17.37 -7.44
#